data_AF-A0A0F8XC28-F1
#
_entry.id   AF-A0A0F8XC28-F1
#
_cell.length_a   1.000
_cell.length_b   1.000
_cell.length_c   1.000
_cell.angle_alpha   90.00
_cell.angle_beta   90.00
_cell.angle_gamma   90.00
#
_symmetry.space_group_name_H-M   'P 1'
#
loop_
_entity.id
_entity.type
_entity.pdbx_description
1 polymer ?
#
loop_
_entity_poly.entity_id
_entity_poly.type
_entity_poly.pdbx_seq_one_letter_code
_entity_poly.pdbx_strand_id
1 'polypeptide(L)'
;NSDTDDDGKPLWPAKRLDLGDEHLAFVIQHLRLRVVDLENKLKGTPRQTGKRKLDYPSFWGKITQMGLTEVEAHEHLGAASVNDWLDENRGTLEGALQKIVASVAQSKTARARQPAPAREPTEPPDRELDKVIPTRTQEEFNSTLDLLRICSEDFGMASSAVFSELGYPNQKAYDEAAIENPFISYLQIKSVRRPESEGEIEPEDLPF
;
A
#
# COMPACT_ATOMS: atom_id res chain seq x y z
N ASN A 1 -50.36 27.74 -23.29
CA ASN A 1 -50.38 29.21 -23.28
C ASN A 1 -49.04 29.73 -23.76
N SER A 2 -48.94 29.96 -25.06
CA SER A 2 -47.83 30.66 -25.68
C SER A 2 -48.37 32.01 -26.13
N ASP A 3 -47.82 33.09 -25.59
CA ASP A 3 -48.17 34.47 -25.87
C ASP A 3 -47.43 34.92 -27.14
N THR A 4 -48.16 35.03 -28.26
CA THR A 4 -47.68 35.57 -29.53
C THR A 4 -48.82 36.38 -30.15
N ASP A 5 -48.51 37.56 -30.70
CA ASP A 5 -49.48 38.38 -31.44
C ASP A 5 -49.84 37.78 -32.81
N ASP A 6 -50.94 38.28 -33.38
CA ASP A 6 -51.68 37.79 -34.56
C ASP A 6 -50.84 37.63 -35.86
N ASP A 7 -49.65 38.23 -35.93
CA ASP A 7 -48.69 38.08 -37.05
C ASP A 7 -47.55 37.07 -36.79
N GLY A 8 -47.61 36.31 -35.69
CA GLY A 8 -46.64 35.24 -35.39
C GLY A 8 -45.20 35.71 -35.11
N LYS A 9 -45.01 36.98 -34.72
CA LYS A 9 -43.69 37.53 -34.35
C LYS A 9 -43.51 37.55 -32.83
N PRO A 10 -42.38 37.04 -32.29
CA PRO A 10 -42.14 37.03 -30.85
C PRO A 10 -41.98 38.45 -30.31
N LEU A 11 -42.73 38.76 -29.25
CA LEU A 11 -42.80 40.06 -28.58
C LEU A 11 -41.61 40.31 -27.65
N TRP A 12 -40.38 40.10 -28.12
CA TRP A 12 -39.20 40.49 -27.39
C TRP A 12 -38.32 41.31 -28.30
N PRO A 13 -37.95 42.54 -27.92
CA PRO A 13 -36.95 43.28 -28.66
C PRO A 13 -35.64 42.51 -28.50
N ALA A 14 -35.25 41.76 -29.53
CA ALA A 14 -33.89 41.30 -29.70
C ALA A 14 -33.03 42.55 -29.90
N LYS A 15 -32.70 43.23 -28.81
CA LYS A 15 -31.56 44.15 -28.75
C LYS A 15 -30.35 43.29 -29.08
N ARG A 16 -30.02 43.18 -30.36
CA ARG A 16 -28.65 42.91 -30.79
C ARG A 16 -27.83 44.03 -30.14
N LEU A 17 -27.29 43.72 -28.98
CA LEU A 17 -26.16 44.43 -28.45
C LEU A 17 -25.06 44.22 -29.49
N ASP A 18 -24.91 45.21 -30.38
CA ASP A 18 -23.68 45.44 -31.15
C ASP A 18 -22.58 45.76 -30.13
N LEU A 19 -22.19 44.73 -29.36
CA LEU A 19 -20.90 44.70 -28.70
C LEU A 19 -19.93 44.59 -29.86
N GLY A 20 -19.42 45.73 -30.32
CA GLY A 20 -18.37 45.78 -31.34
C GLY A 20 -17.30 44.75 -31.00
N ASP A 21 -16.72 44.13 -32.02
CA ASP A 21 -15.77 43.01 -31.92
C ASP A 21 -14.71 43.19 -30.82
N GLU A 22 -14.34 44.43 -30.51
CA GLU A 22 -13.42 44.83 -29.45
C GLU A 22 -13.90 44.45 -28.04
N HIS A 23 -15.20 44.57 -27.77
CA HIS A 23 -15.78 44.24 -26.47
C HIS A 23 -15.96 42.72 -26.31
N LEU A 24 -16.26 42.02 -27.40
CA LEU A 24 -16.27 40.55 -27.41
C LEU A 24 -14.86 39.99 -27.22
N ALA A 25 -13.87 40.58 -27.87
CA ALA A 25 -12.46 40.27 -27.67
C ALA A 25 -12.02 40.54 -26.23
N PHE A 26 -12.44 41.66 -25.62
CA PHE A 26 -12.16 41.94 -24.21
C PHE A 26 -12.76 40.91 -23.27
N VAL A 27 -14.03 40.52 -23.47
CA VAL A 27 -14.69 39.50 -22.64
C VAL A 27 -14.02 38.14 -22.83
N ILE A 28 -13.65 37.77 -24.05
CA ILE A 28 -12.92 36.51 -24.34
C ILE A 28 -11.51 36.54 -23.73
N GLN A 29 -10.80 37.67 -23.79
CA GLN A 29 -9.49 37.86 -23.17
C GLN A 29 -9.60 37.76 -21.63
N HIS A 30 -10.62 38.37 -21.05
CA HIS A 30 -10.88 38.35 -19.61
C HIS A 30 -11.28 36.96 -19.12
N LEU A 31 -12.08 36.22 -19.90
CA LEU A 31 -12.43 34.83 -19.63
C LEU A 31 -11.21 33.91 -19.76
N ARG A 32 -10.35 34.10 -20.77
CA ARG A 32 -9.07 33.36 -20.90
C ARG A 32 -8.15 33.58 -19.70
N LEU A 33 -8.03 34.82 -19.23
CA LEU A 33 -7.25 35.15 -18.03
C LEU A 33 -7.81 34.46 -16.77
N ARG A 34 -9.14 34.43 -16.60
CA ARG A 34 -9.76 33.74 -15.46
C ARG A 34 -9.66 32.22 -15.53
N VAL A 35 -9.72 31.63 -16.72
CA VAL A 35 -9.52 30.18 -16.92
C VAL A 35 -8.08 29.79 -16.61
N VAL A 36 -7.08 30.59 -17.03
CA VAL A 36 -5.67 30.37 -16.66
C VAL A 36 -5.45 30.50 -15.15
N ASP A 37 -6.11 31.48 -14.50
CA ASP A 37 -5.99 31.66 -13.04
C ASP A 37 -6.67 30.53 -12.25
N LEU A 38 -7.77 29.97 -12.77
CA LEU A 38 -8.44 28.78 -12.21
C LEU A 38 -7.61 27.51 -12.44
N GLU A 39 -7.01 27.33 -13.62
CA GLU A 39 -6.08 26.22 -13.89
C GLU A 39 -4.83 26.30 -13.01
N ASN A 40 -4.32 27.49 -12.70
CA ASN A 40 -3.19 27.68 -11.78
C ASN A 40 -3.59 27.54 -10.29
N LYS A 41 -4.87 27.74 -9.95
CA LYS A 41 -5.39 27.47 -8.59
C LYS A 41 -5.74 25.99 -8.38
N LEU A 42 -6.15 25.28 -9.43
CA LEU A 42 -6.43 23.83 -9.41
C LEU A 42 -5.16 22.99 -9.59
N LYS A 43 -4.17 23.47 -10.36
CA LYS A 43 -2.78 22.97 -10.31
C LYS A 43 -2.14 23.57 -9.08
N GLY A 44 -2.50 23.04 -7.91
CA GLY A 44 -2.08 23.54 -6.61
C GLY A 44 -0.67 24.11 -6.66
N THR A 45 -0.55 25.37 -6.23
CA THR A 45 0.75 26.02 -6.07
C THR A 45 1.73 24.99 -5.51
N PRO A 46 2.88 24.72 -6.15
CA PRO A 46 3.92 23.99 -5.47
C PRO A 46 4.20 24.85 -4.25
N ARG A 47 3.76 24.38 -3.07
CA ARG A 47 4.19 24.96 -1.80
C ARG A 47 5.66 25.21 -1.99
N GLN A 48 6.10 26.46 -1.83
CA GLN A 48 7.51 26.82 -1.82
C GLN A 48 8.18 25.93 -0.76
N THR A 49 8.54 24.74 -1.18
CA THR A 49 9.43 23.84 -0.50
C THR A 49 10.76 24.38 -0.96
N GLY A 50 11.13 25.54 -0.39
CA GLY A 50 12.53 25.90 -0.31
C GLY A 50 13.21 24.63 0.15
N LYS A 51 14.06 24.06 -0.71
CA LYS A 51 14.65 22.72 -0.59
C LYS A 51 14.88 22.43 0.88
N ARG A 52 13.94 21.75 1.53
CA ARG A 52 14.10 21.41 2.94
C ARG A 52 15.22 20.39 2.88
N LYS A 53 16.40 20.77 3.38
CA LYS A 53 17.50 19.84 3.58
C LYS A 53 16.86 18.63 4.26
N LEU A 54 17.03 17.45 3.68
CA LEU A 54 16.43 16.25 4.22
C LEU A 54 16.91 16.11 5.67
N ASP A 55 16.02 16.31 6.64
CA ASP A 55 16.36 16.20 8.06
C ASP A 55 16.51 14.71 8.42
N TYR A 56 17.36 14.37 9.38
CA TYR A 56 17.54 12.98 9.85
C TYR A 56 16.22 12.23 10.14
N PRO A 57 15.21 12.83 10.80
CA PRO A 57 13.91 12.18 10.99
C PRO A 57 13.18 11.89 9.68
N SER A 58 13.28 12.80 8.70
CA SER A 58 12.68 12.63 7.39
C SER A 58 13.42 11.58 6.55
N PHE A 59 14.74 11.48 6.72
CA PHE A 59 15.56 10.42 6.14
C PHE A 59 15.11 9.04 6.65
N TRP A 60 15.09 8.84 7.97
CA TRP A 60 14.67 7.57 8.55
C TRP A 60 13.22 7.23 8.26
N GLY A 61 12.32 8.22 8.27
CA GLY A 61 10.92 8.02 7.85
C GLY A 61 10.80 7.45 6.43
N LYS A 62 11.65 7.87 5.49
CA LYS A 62 11.69 7.30 4.14
C LYS A 62 12.29 5.89 4.10
N ILE A 63 13.31 5.60 4.91
CA ILE A 63 13.88 4.25 5.04
C ILE A 63 12.82 3.27 5.56
N THR A 64 12.10 3.63 6.62
CA THR A 64 11.01 2.81 7.18
C THR A 64 9.86 2.63 6.18
N GLN A 65 9.53 3.67 5.40
CA GLN A 65 8.52 3.57 4.35
C GLN A 65 8.91 2.58 3.24
N MET A 66 10.22 2.38 3.01
CA MET A 66 10.74 1.36 2.09
C MET A 66 10.78 -0.05 2.71
N GLY A 67 10.36 -0.21 3.97
CA GLY A 67 10.37 -1.48 4.69
C GLY A 67 11.77 -1.91 5.12
N LEU A 68 12.73 -0.99 5.15
CA LEU A 68 14.10 -1.27 5.58
C LEU A 68 14.28 -0.91 7.05
N THR A 69 15.05 -1.75 7.73
CA THR A 69 15.56 -1.48 9.07
C THR A 69 16.79 -0.57 9.01
N GLU A 70 17.17 0.00 10.15
CA GLU A 70 18.38 0.81 10.27
C GLU A 70 19.65 0.02 9.90
N VAL A 71 19.71 -1.25 10.30
CA VAL A 71 20.81 -2.16 9.98
C VAL A 71 20.93 -2.39 8.47
N GLU A 72 19.81 -2.71 7.80
CA GLU A 72 19.80 -2.92 6.35
C GLU A 72 20.16 -1.63 5.58
N ALA A 73 19.76 -0.46 6.08
CA ALA A 73 20.14 0.82 5.49
C ALA A 73 21.66 1.06 5.55
N HIS A 74 22.32 0.69 6.67
CA HIS A 74 23.77 0.74 6.82
C HIS A 74 24.48 -0.24 5.89
N GLU A 75 23.97 -1.46 5.75
CA GLU A 75 24.48 -2.45 4.80
C GLU A 75 24.40 -1.94 3.36
N HIS A 76 23.28 -1.33 2.96
CA HIS A 76 23.11 -0.75 1.63
C HIS A 76 24.03 0.46 1.36
N LEU A 77 24.43 1.20 2.40
CA LEU A 77 25.44 2.26 2.30
C LEU A 77 26.87 1.71 2.24
N GLY A 78 27.10 0.52 2.82
CA GLY A 78 28.41 -0.08 3.00
C GLY A 78 29.23 0.61 4.10
N ALA A 79 28.57 1.18 5.10
CA ALA A 79 29.20 1.92 6.18
C ALA A 79 28.63 1.48 7.55
N ALA A 80 29.40 1.65 8.62
CA ALA A 80 28.95 1.32 9.97
C ALA A 80 27.82 2.25 10.45
N SER A 81 27.77 3.49 9.93
CA SER A 81 26.70 4.44 10.19
C SER A 81 26.49 5.39 9.00
N VAL A 82 25.32 6.03 8.95
CA VAL A 82 25.04 7.10 7.97
C VAL A 82 26.03 8.26 8.14
N ASN A 83 26.45 8.58 9.37
CA ASN A 83 27.40 9.65 9.64
C ASN A 83 28.79 9.34 9.06
N ASP A 84 29.28 8.11 9.28
CA ASP A 84 30.57 7.67 8.72
C ASP A 84 30.55 7.76 7.19
N TRP A 85 29.44 7.36 6.57
CA TRP A 85 29.27 7.46 5.13
C TRP A 85 29.30 8.92 4.63
N LEU A 86 28.63 9.82 5.34
CA LEU A 86 28.58 11.25 5.00
C LEU A 86 29.95 11.90 5.13
N ASP A 87 30.70 11.57 6.18
CA ASP A 87 32.03 12.11 6.46
C ASP A 87 33.05 11.62 5.42
N GLU A 88 33.02 10.32 5.06
CA GLU A 88 33.93 9.72 4.10
C GLU A 88 33.66 10.20 2.66
N ASN A 89 32.39 10.36 2.28
CA ASN A 89 31.98 10.74 0.93
C ASN A 89 31.72 12.25 0.75
N ARG A 90 31.89 13.06 1.81
CA ARG A 90 31.44 14.46 1.89
C ARG A 90 30.02 14.64 1.33
N GLY A 91 29.15 13.68 1.65
CA GLY A 91 27.84 13.53 1.06
C GLY A 91 26.76 14.35 1.76
N THR A 92 25.53 14.27 1.24
CA THR A 92 24.33 14.75 1.93
C THR A 92 23.43 13.57 2.27
N LEU A 93 22.54 13.73 3.24
CA LEU A 93 21.52 12.71 3.57
C LEU A 93 20.66 12.31 2.37
N GLU A 94 20.45 13.24 1.45
CA GLU A 94 19.77 12.97 0.19
C GLU A 94 20.60 12.05 -0.72
N GLY A 95 21.92 12.25 -0.78
CA GLY A 95 22.84 11.35 -1.48
C GLY A 95 22.91 9.96 -0.84
N ALA A 96 22.91 9.87 0.49
CA ALA A 96 22.84 8.60 1.21
C ALA A 96 21.54 7.86 0.85
N LEU A 97 20.41 8.56 0.88
CA LEU A 97 19.11 8.00 0.53
C LEU A 97 19.07 7.51 -0.92
N GLN A 98 19.59 8.29 -1.87
CA GLN A 98 19.66 7.89 -3.27
C GLN A 98 20.52 6.63 -3.46
N LYS A 99 21.65 6.52 -2.76
CA LYS A 99 22.49 5.32 -2.81
C LYS A 99 21.76 4.10 -2.25
N ILE A 100 21.04 4.23 -1.15
CA ILE A 100 20.22 3.15 -0.59
C ILE A 100 19.13 2.75 -1.59
N VAL A 101 18.38 3.70 -2.14
CA VAL A 101 17.33 3.43 -3.14
C VAL A 101 17.90 2.72 -4.37
N ALA A 102 19.04 3.18 -4.87
CA ALA A 102 19.72 2.55 -6.00
C ALA A 102 20.19 1.13 -5.66
N SER A 103 20.75 0.93 -4.47
CA SER A 103 21.21 -0.38 -3.97
C SER A 103 20.04 -1.35 -3.81
N VAL A 104 18.91 -0.92 -3.25
CA VAL A 104 17.68 -1.71 -3.12
C VAL A 104 17.11 -2.08 -4.49
N ALA A 105 17.05 -1.13 -5.41
CA ALA A 105 16.61 -1.39 -6.78
C ALA A 105 17.55 -2.38 -7.48
N GLN A 106 18.86 -2.26 -7.27
CA GLN A 106 19.86 -3.19 -7.79
C GLN A 106 19.74 -4.58 -7.16
N SER A 107 19.53 -4.70 -5.85
CA SER A 107 19.31 -6.00 -5.18
C SER A 107 18.04 -6.69 -5.68
N LYS A 108 16.98 -5.93 -5.96
CA LYS A 108 15.72 -6.44 -6.54
C LYS A 108 15.90 -6.91 -7.99
N THR A 109 16.82 -6.29 -8.73
CA THR A 109 17.13 -6.64 -10.13
C THR A 109 18.22 -7.71 -10.25
N ALA A 110 19.17 -7.76 -9.32
CA ALA A 110 20.24 -8.76 -9.24
C ALA A 110 19.70 -10.13 -8.80
N ARG A 111 18.63 -10.16 -7.98
CA ARG A 111 17.89 -11.39 -7.68
C ARG A 111 17.14 -11.96 -8.90
N ALA A 112 16.95 -11.16 -9.95
CA ALA A 112 16.41 -11.61 -11.24
C ALA A 112 17.49 -12.01 -12.26
N ARG A 113 18.79 -11.86 -11.93
CA ARG A 113 19.90 -12.05 -12.88
C ARG A 113 21.11 -12.84 -12.39
N GLN A 114 21.06 -13.47 -11.21
CA GLN A 114 22.09 -14.47 -10.89
C GLN A 114 21.73 -15.81 -11.55
N PRO A 115 22.64 -16.40 -12.37
CA PRO A 115 22.50 -17.77 -12.83
C PRO A 115 22.71 -18.68 -11.60
N ALA A 116 21.72 -19.52 -11.32
CA ALA A 116 21.80 -20.56 -10.31
C ALA A 116 23.04 -21.44 -10.57
N PRO A 117 23.88 -21.76 -9.56
CA PRO A 117 24.71 -22.94 -9.64
C PRO A 117 23.78 -24.16 -9.61
N ALA A 118 23.88 -24.97 -10.66
CA ALA A 118 23.07 -26.14 -10.94
C ALA A 118 22.80 -27.02 -9.70
N ARG A 119 21.53 -27.10 -9.28
CA ARG A 119 20.95 -28.26 -8.61
C ARG A 119 19.53 -28.46 -9.13
N GLU A 120 19.46 -29.38 -10.09
CA GLU A 120 18.39 -30.27 -10.55
C GLU A 120 16.94 -29.76 -10.68
N PRO A 121 16.22 -30.24 -11.72
CA PRO A 121 14.91 -29.71 -12.09
C PRO A 121 13.83 -30.25 -11.16
N THR A 122 13.15 -29.36 -10.46
CA THR A 122 11.82 -29.66 -9.94
C THR A 122 10.85 -28.68 -10.56
N GLU A 123 9.92 -29.24 -11.32
CA GLU A 123 8.75 -28.62 -11.93
C GLU A 123 8.03 -27.58 -11.06
N PRO A 124 7.26 -26.65 -11.66
CA PRO A 124 6.36 -25.81 -10.91
C PRO A 124 5.28 -26.71 -10.32
N PRO A 125 5.08 -26.76 -8.99
CA PRO A 125 3.89 -27.37 -8.50
C PRO A 125 2.78 -26.33 -8.60
N ASP A 126 1.89 -26.51 -9.57
CA ASP A 126 0.48 -26.54 -9.22
C ASP A 126 0.35 -27.46 -7.99
N ARG A 127 0.21 -26.86 -6.81
CA ARG A 127 -0.05 -27.58 -5.57
C ARG A 127 -1.21 -26.88 -4.88
N GLU A 128 -2.41 -27.26 -5.30
CA GLU A 128 -3.41 -27.79 -4.36
C GLU A 128 -2.70 -28.80 -3.45
N LEU A 129 -1.98 -28.30 -2.44
CA LEU A 129 -1.57 -29.11 -1.32
C LEU A 129 -2.66 -28.92 -0.29
N ASP A 130 -3.39 -29.98 -0.02
CA ASP A 130 -3.99 -30.22 1.29
C ASP A 130 -2.91 -30.04 2.35
N LYS A 131 -2.67 -28.79 2.76
CA LYS A 131 -1.78 -28.45 3.86
C LYS A 131 -2.50 -28.95 5.10
N VAL A 132 -2.17 -30.16 5.51
CA VAL A 132 -2.48 -30.66 6.85
C VAL A 132 -1.92 -29.62 7.82
N ILE A 133 -2.80 -28.80 8.39
CA ILE A 133 -2.43 -27.74 9.32
C ILE A 133 -1.70 -28.41 10.49
N PRO A 134 -0.42 -28.10 10.74
CA PRO A 134 0.33 -28.73 11.81
C PRO A 134 -0.36 -28.50 13.16
N THR A 135 -0.32 -29.50 14.04
CA THR A 135 -0.85 -29.36 15.39
C THR A 135 0.09 -28.46 16.19
N ARG A 136 -0.33 -27.22 16.41
CA ARG A 136 0.38 -26.23 17.21
C ARG A 136 0.09 -26.39 18.71
N THR A 137 1.07 -26.11 19.55
CA THR A 137 0.98 -26.19 21.01
C THR A 137 0.98 -24.79 21.64
N GLN A 138 0.43 -24.65 22.84
CA GLN A 138 0.31 -23.35 23.52
C GLN A 138 1.67 -22.66 23.75
N GLU A 139 2.74 -23.43 23.94
CA GLU A 139 4.11 -22.94 24.20
C GLU A 139 4.69 -22.11 23.03
N GLU A 140 4.14 -22.29 21.82
CA GLU A 140 4.51 -21.52 20.63
C GLU A 140 3.89 -20.11 20.63
N PHE A 141 2.94 -19.81 21.52
CA PHE A 141 2.17 -18.57 21.54
C PHE A 141 2.51 -17.73 22.78
N ASN A 142 3.69 -17.10 22.76
CA ASN A 142 4.14 -16.23 23.85
C ASN A 142 3.69 -14.77 23.68
N SER A 143 3.35 -14.37 22.46
CA SER A 143 2.99 -13.00 22.12
C SER A 143 1.97 -12.91 20.99
N THR A 144 1.34 -11.74 20.85
CA THR A 144 0.50 -11.42 19.68
C THR A 144 1.29 -11.54 18.37
N LEU A 145 2.60 -11.27 18.38
CA LEU A 145 3.45 -11.43 17.19
C LEU A 145 3.59 -12.90 16.79
N ASP A 146 3.69 -13.82 17.75
CA ASP A 146 3.74 -15.25 17.47
C ASP A 146 2.43 -15.74 16.83
N LEU A 147 1.28 -15.27 17.33
CA LEU A 147 -0.02 -15.52 16.72
C LEU A 147 -0.04 -15.08 15.25
N LEU A 148 0.38 -13.85 14.97
CA LEU A 148 0.39 -13.31 13.60
C LEU A 148 1.31 -14.10 12.67
N ARG A 149 2.50 -14.47 13.14
CA ARG A 149 3.45 -15.29 12.37
C ARG A 149 2.86 -16.65 12.06
N ILE A 150 2.37 -17.36 13.07
CA ILE A 150 1.83 -18.72 12.93
C ILE A 150 0.59 -18.72 12.03
N CYS A 151 -0.31 -17.74 12.18
CA CYS A 151 -1.46 -17.62 11.28
C CYS A 151 -1.06 -17.35 9.82
N SER A 152 0.05 -16.64 9.60
CA SER A 152 0.58 -16.43 8.26
C SER A 152 1.18 -17.71 7.67
N GLU A 153 1.89 -18.50 8.48
CA GLU A 153 2.48 -19.78 8.06
C GLU A 153 1.41 -20.84 7.77
N ASP A 154 0.46 -21.01 8.69
CA ASP A 154 -0.54 -22.08 8.64
C ASP A 154 -1.67 -21.77 7.65
N PHE A 155 -2.16 -20.52 7.64
CA PHE A 155 -3.34 -20.12 6.86
C PHE A 155 -3.02 -19.17 5.69
N GLY A 156 -1.77 -18.71 5.55
CA GLY A 156 -1.43 -17.71 4.54
C GLY A 156 -2.07 -16.34 4.78
N MET A 157 -2.50 -16.05 6.02
CA MET A 157 -3.23 -14.82 6.33
C MET A 157 -2.30 -13.62 6.52
N ALA A 158 -2.77 -12.45 6.09
CA ALA A 158 -2.15 -11.17 6.43
C ALA A 158 -2.52 -10.76 7.86
N SER A 159 -1.67 -9.99 8.53
CA SER A 159 -1.88 -9.61 9.93
C SER A 159 -3.20 -8.86 10.17
N SER A 160 -3.62 -8.01 9.22
CA SER A 160 -4.92 -7.32 9.29
C SER A 160 -6.12 -8.27 9.19
N ALA A 161 -5.99 -9.36 8.44
CA ALA A 161 -7.02 -10.37 8.30
C ALA A 161 -7.20 -11.19 9.57
N VAL A 162 -6.11 -11.45 10.32
CA VAL A 162 -6.15 -12.16 11.61
C VAL A 162 -7.08 -11.43 12.59
N PHE A 163 -6.91 -10.13 12.76
CA PHE A 163 -7.76 -9.34 13.66
C PHE A 163 -9.20 -9.24 13.17
N SER A 164 -9.40 -9.10 11.86
CA SER A 164 -10.73 -9.03 11.26
C SER A 164 -11.52 -10.34 11.49
N GLU A 165 -10.86 -11.50 11.37
CA GLU A 165 -11.48 -12.81 11.62
C GLU A 165 -11.89 -12.99 13.08
N LEU A 166 -11.13 -12.40 13.99
CA LEU A 166 -11.41 -12.39 15.43
C LEU A 166 -12.46 -11.33 15.83
N GLY A 167 -12.93 -10.51 14.89
CA GLY A 167 -13.91 -9.45 15.13
C GLY A 167 -13.32 -8.14 15.67
N TYR A 168 -11.99 -7.97 15.61
CA TYR A 168 -11.31 -6.76 16.05
C TYR A 168 -10.95 -5.84 14.88
N PRO A 169 -11.20 -4.52 15.00
CA PRO A 169 -10.90 -3.58 13.92
C PRO A 169 -9.40 -3.33 13.73
N ASN A 170 -8.58 -3.55 14.76
CA ASN A 170 -7.13 -3.37 14.72
C ASN A 170 -6.45 -4.09 15.89
N GLN A 171 -5.12 -4.18 15.84
CA GLN A 171 -4.29 -4.78 16.89
C GLN A 171 -4.50 -4.14 18.26
N LYS A 172 -4.65 -2.81 18.32
CA LYS A 172 -4.84 -2.11 19.59
C LYS A 172 -6.11 -2.55 20.31
N ALA A 173 -7.20 -2.73 19.57
CA ALA A 173 -8.46 -3.23 20.11
C ALA A 173 -8.36 -4.69 20.57
N TYR A 174 -7.52 -5.50 19.91
CA TYR A 174 -7.22 -6.86 20.32
C TYR A 174 -6.40 -6.89 21.63
N ASP A 175 -5.35 -6.08 21.72
CA ASP A 175 -4.51 -5.98 22.92
C ASP A 175 -5.30 -5.39 24.12
N GLU A 176 -6.20 -4.42 23.88
CA GLU A 176 -7.09 -3.84 24.90
C GLU A 176 -8.16 -4.82 25.40
N ALA A 177 -8.54 -5.81 24.60
CA ALA A 177 -9.52 -6.82 24.98
C ALA A 177 -9.00 -7.80 26.05
N ALA A 178 -7.74 -7.64 26.49
CA ALA A 178 -7.09 -8.46 27.50
C ALA A 178 -7.30 -9.96 27.23
N ILE A 179 -7.23 -10.38 25.96
CA ILE A 179 -7.25 -11.79 25.63
C ILE A 179 -5.96 -12.37 26.21
N GLU A 180 -6.09 -13.04 27.36
CA GLU A 180 -4.97 -13.52 28.16
C GLU A 180 -4.12 -14.57 27.43
N ASN A 181 -4.58 -15.09 26.28
CA ASN A 181 -3.90 -16.17 25.61
C ASN A 181 -4.03 -16.13 24.06
N PRO A 182 -2.96 -15.78 23.34
CA PRO A 182 -2.95 -15.77 21.87
C PRO A 182 -3.24 -17.15 21.26
N PHE A 183 -3.00 -18.24 21.99
CA PHE A 183 -3.34 -19.59 21.55
C PHE A 183 -4.85 -19.78 21.36
N ILE A 184 -5.69 -19.18 22.23
CA ILE A 184 -7.15 -19.28 22.12
C ILE A 184 -7.65 -18.59 20.85
N SER A 185 -7.06 -17.44 20.52
CA SER A 185 -7.35 -16.74 19.27
C SER A 185 -6.97 -17.56 18.05
N TYR A 186 -5.83 -18.26 18.08
CA TYR A 186 -5.44 -19.18 17.02
C TYR A 186 -6.45 -20.32 16.85
N LEU A 187 -6.89 -20.95 17.95
CA LEU A 187 -7.90 -22.02 17.90
C LEU A 187 -9.23 -21.54 17.32
N GLN A 188 -9.65 -20.32 17.64
CA GLN A 188 -10.85 -19.71 17.08
C GLN A 188 -10.73 -19.47 15.57
N ILE A 189 -9.57 -19.02 15.09
CA ILE A 189 -9.33 -18.87 13.65
C ILE A 189 -9.32 -20.23 12.97
N LYS A 190 -8.68 -21.22 13.60
CA LYS A 190 -8.61 -22.60 13.10
C LYS A 190 -10.00 -23.23 12.96
N SER A 191 -10.92 -22.98 13.90
CA SER A 191 -12.28 -23.53 13.83
C SER A 191 -13.13 -22.90 12.73
N VAL A 192 -12.96 -21.59 12.47
CA VAL A 192 -13.65 -20.89 11.38
C VAL A 192 -13.12 -21.31 10.00
N ARG A 193 -11.82 -21.58 9.92
CA ARG A 193 -11.11 -21.87 8.66
C ARG A 193 -11.06 -23.33 8.27
N ARG A 194 -11.34 -24.27 9.18
CA ARG A 194 -11.35 -25.70 8.85
C ARG A 194 -12.53 -25.94 7.88
N PRO A 195 -12.30 -26.22 6.58
CA PRO A 195 -13.37 -26.78 5.78
C PRO A 195 -13.74 -28.12 6.42
N GLU A 196 -15.02 -28.45 6.44
CA GLU A 196 -15.53 -29.77 6.82
C GLU A 196 -15.07 -30.84 5.79
N SER A 197 -13.75 -31.06 5.70
CA SER A 197 -13.12 -32.11 4.91
C SER A 197 -12.41 -33.14 5.81
N GLU A 198 -12.97 -33.36 7.00
CA GLU A 198 -13.05 -34.71 7.56
C GLU A 198 -14.45 -35.19 7.16
N GLY A 199 -14.64 -35.68 5.95
CA GLY A 199 -14.41 -37.11 5.76
C GLY A 199 -15.37 -37.88 6.64
N GLU A 200 -16.67 -37.70 6.41
CA GLU A 200 -17.69 -38.69 6.74
C GLU A 200 -17.22 -40.00 6.09
N ILE A 201 -16.58 -40.86 6.88
CA ILE A 201 -16.30 -42.23 6.47
C ILE A 201 -17.67 -42.90 6.50
N GLU A 202 -18.39 -42.83 5.39
CA GLU A 202 -19.51 -43.74 5.16
C GLU A 202 -19.00 -45.17 5.33
N PRO A 203 -19.62 -45.98 6.21
CA PRO A 203 -19.30 -47.39 6.31
C PRO A 203 -20.00 -48.13 5.16
N GLU A 204 -19.50 -48.02 3.93
CA GLU A 204 -19.96 -48.87 2.82
C GLU A 204 -18.91 -49.89 2.37
N ASP A 205 -19.36 -51.14 2.48
CA ASP A 205 -18.97 -52.34 1.74
C ASP A 205 -17.57 -52.93 1.95
N LEU A 206 -17.47 -53.73 3.02
CA LEU A 206 -16.64 -54.93 3.01
C LEU A 206 -17.24 -55.95 2.02
N PRO A 207 -16.50 -56.42 1.01
CA PRO A 207 -16.98 -57.48 0.13
C PRO A 207 -17.05 -58.83 0.87
N PHE A 208 -18.12 -59.56 0.55
CA PHE A 208 -18.55 -60.89 0.99
C PHE A 208 -17.46 -61.90 1.38
#